data_AF-A0A4Y5SHQ8-F1
#
_entry.id   AF-A0A4Y5SHQ8-F1
#
_cell.length_a   1.000
_cell.length_b   1.000
_cell.length_c   1.000
_cell.angle_alpha   90.00
_cell.angle_beta   90.00
_cell.angle_gamma   90.00
#
_symmetry.space_group_name_H-M   'P 1'
#
loop_
_entity.id
_entity.type
_entity.pdbx_description
1 polymer ?
#
loop_
_entity_poly.entity_id
_entity_poly.type
_entity_poly.pdbx_seq_one_letter_code
_entity_poly.pdbx_strand_id
1 'polypeptide(L)'
;MYKPYGENIRCYDVNSLYPYIMKRSKFPVGIIRKFIGDITILNKNDYYWFGDCDISTKKELYQPYLQLHVDTKNGMRTISPNGSFNMILNSCEYYNSLKDYNIKINHGYFFDSKNIFNEFVDDLYNLRLKYLKTDPMNMTCKLIMNSLYGRFAMKPIYTDQVFVNKNIFLKLAENYEIIDFIDLKDNEFFCSFINPDNLDKELKISIGIASAVTAYSRVYM
;
A
#
# COMPACT_ATOMS: atom_id res chain seq x y z
N MET A 1 -6.83 30.19 -1.07
CA MET A 1 -6.16 29.00 -1.67
C MET A 1 -4.76 29.44 -2.07
N TYR A 2 -3.72 28.98 -1.37
CA TYR A 2 -2.33 29.27 -1.76
C TYR A 2 -2.00 28.47 -3.02
N LYS A 3 -1.57 29.16 -4.08
CA LYS A 3 -1.02 28.52 -5.28
C LYS A 3 0.50 28.65 -5.21
N PRO A 4 1.25 27.55 -4.98
CA PRO A 4 2.70 27.63 -4.98
C PRO A 4 3.21 28.13 -6.33
N TYR A 5 4.14 29.08 -6.31
CA TYR A 5 4.84 29.60 -7.48
C TYR A 5 6.34 29.34 -7.30
N GLY A 6 7.02 28.97 -8.38
CA GLY A 6 8.47 28.87 -8.37
C GLY A 6 9.03 28.96 -9.79
N GLU A 7 10.23 29.51 -9.89
CA GLU A 7 10.98 29.69 -11.13
C GLU A 7 12.19 28.75 -11.13
N ASN A 8 12.65 28.32 -12.31
CA ASN A 8 13.83 27.47 -12.48
C ASN A 8 13.77 26.12 -11.72
N ILE A 9 12.59 25.51 -11.68
CA ILE A 9 12.35 24.23 -11.00
C ILE A 9 12.88 23.06 -11.85
N ARG A 10 13.60 22.13 -11.23
CA ARG A 10 13.94 20.83 -11.80
C ARG A 10 13.07 19.74 -11.16
N CYS A 11 12.46 18.91 -11.98
CA CYS A 11 11.66 17.77 -11.53
C CYS A 11 12.40 16.47 -11.85
N TYR A 12 12.48 15.58 -10.88
CA TYR A 12 13.06 14.26 -11.03
C TYR A 12 12.00 13.22 -10.69
N ASP A 13 11.89 12.19 -11.52
CA ASP A 13 10.97 11.07 -11.32
C ASP A 13 11.73 9.74 -11.49
N VAL A 14 11.36 8.76 -10.67
CA VAL A 14 11.98 7.44 -10.73
C VAL A 14 11.31 6.65 -11.84
N ASN A 15 12.12 6.20 -12.79
CA ASN A 15 11.65 5.36 -13.89
C ASN A 15 11.08 4.04 -13.36
N SER A 16 9.75 3.94 -13.29
CA SER A 16 9.04 2.74 -12.83
C SER A 16 9.43 2.36 -11.39
N LEU A 17 9.20 3.28 -10.44
CA LEU A 17 9.53 3.11 -9.01
C LEU A 17 9.13 1.74 -8.45
N TYR A 18 7.85 1.38 -8.50
CA TYR A 18 7.39 0.11 -7.91
C TYR A 18 8.02 -1.12 -8.58
N PRO A 19 8.04 -1.25 -9.92
CA PRO A 19 8.75 -2.36 -10.56
C PRO A 19 10.24 -2.44 -10.21
N TYR A 20 10.92 -1.28 -10.14
CA TYR A 20 12.32 -1.23 -9.75
C TYR A 20 12.55 -1.74 -8.32
N ILE A 21 11.68 -1.37 -7.39
CA ILE A 21 11.70 -1.85 -6.00
C ILE A 21 11.39 -3.35 -5.92
N MET A 22 10.37 -3.80 -6.65
CA MET A 22 9.99 -5.21 -6.76
C MET A 22 11.14 -6.08 -7.26
N LYS A 23 11.90 -5.59 -8.24
CA LYS A 23 13.06 -6.31 -8.77
C LYS A 23 14.19 -6.46 -7.74
N ARG A 24 14.49 -5.42 -6.97
CA ARG A 24 15.72 -5.33 -6.15
C ARG A 24 15.56 -5.77 -4.70
N SER A 25 14.34 -5.86 -4.19
CA SER A 25 14.08 -6.04 -2.76
C SER A 25 13.69 -7.47 -2.41
N LYS A 26 13.79 -7.83 -1.12
CA LYS A 26 13.25 -9.07 -0.59
C LYS A 26 11.88 -8.81 0.04
N PHE A 27 10.92 -9.67 -0.23
CA PHE A 27 9.53 -9.53 0.21
C PHE A 27 9.16 -10.60 1.22
N PRO A 28 8.20 -10.31 2.12
CA PRO A 28 7.69 -11.30 3.07
C PRO A 28 7.04 -12.47 2.32
N VAL A 29 7.48 -13.69 2.66
CA VAL A 29 6.97 -14.95 2.10
C VAL A 29 6.78 -15.98 3.20
N GLY A 30 6.03 -17.03 2.89
CA GLY A 30 5.84 -18.15 3.80
C GLY A 30 4.88 -17.82 4.95
N ILE A 31 5.15 -18.42 6.11
CA ILE A 31 4.25 -18.40 7.26
C ILE A 31 4.51 -17.17 8.12
N ILE A 32 3.43 -16.54 8.57
CA ILE A 32 3.47 -15.41 9.51
C ILE A 32 3.80 -15.93 10.90
N ARG A 33 4.84 -15.37 11.52
CA ARG A 33 5.22 -15.67 12.91
C ARG A 33 5.11 -14.42 13.77
N LYS A 34 4.68 -14.58 15.01
CA LYS A 34 4.60 -13.48 15.99
C LYS A 34 5.90 -13.41 16.79
N PHE A 35 6.31 -12.20 17.16
CA PHE A 35 7.40 -11.98 18.11
C PHE A 35 6.99 -10.97 19.19
N ILE A 36 7.69 -11.01 20.32
CA ILE A 36 7.61 -10.03 21.42
C ILE A 36 9.05 -9.64 21.77
N GLY A 37 9.29 -8.35 21.96
CA GLY A 37 10.62 -7.81 22.23
C GLY A 37 11.45 -7.56 20.96
N ASP A 38 12.76 -7.66 21.09
CA ASP A 38 13.70 -7.23 20.06
C ASP A 38 13.88 -8.27 18.94
N ILE A 39 13.26 -8.00 17.78
CA ILE A 39 13.37 -8.82 16.57
C ILE A 39 14.73 -8.66 15.86
N THR A 40 15.51 -7.64 16.20
CA THR A 40 16.79 -7.35 15.53
C THR A 40 17.90 -8.36 15.85
N ILE A 41 17.67 -9.24 16.83
CA ILE A 41 18.51 -10.41 17.10
C ILE A 41 18.52 -11.39 15.93
N LEU A 42 17.48 -11.38 15.08
CA LEU A 42 17.41 -12.21 13.89
C LEU A 42 18.19 -11.55 12.74
N ASN A 43 18.67 -12.38 11.82
CA ASN A 43 19.38 -11.88 10.64
C ASN A 43 18.45 -11.03 9.77
N LYS A 44 18.76 -9.72 9.67
CA LYS A 44 18.02 -8.75 8.86
C LYS A 44 17.86 -9.14 7.39
N ASN A 45 18.75 -9.98 6.86
CA ASN A 45 18.72 -10.39 5.46
C ASN A 45 17.80 -11.58 5.20
N ASP A 46 17.42 -12.31 6.24
CA ASP A 46 16.63 -13.53 6.12
C ASP A 46 15.16 -13.26 6.41
N TYR A 47 14.85 -12.25 7.22
CA TYR A 47 13.50 -11.96 7.68
C TYR A 47 13.01 -10.56 7.29
N TYR A 48 11.72 -10.48 6.97
CA TYR A 48 10.98 -9.23 6.86
C TYR A 48 9.97 -9.14 8.00
N TRP A 49 9.83 -7.98 8.63
CA TRP A 49 8.96 -7.83 9.79
C TRP A 49 8.20 -6.50 9.82
N PHE A 50 7.09 -6.52 10.56
CA PHE A 50 6.27 -5.38 10.95
C PHE A 50 6.27 -5.31 12.47
N GLY A 51 6.59 -4.16 13.04
CA GLY A 51 6.69 -3.99 14.49
C GLY A 51 5.88 -2.80 14.95
N ASP A 52 5.06 -3.00 15.98
CA ASP A 52 4.51 -1.91 16.77
C ASP A 52 5.64 -1.25 17.55
N CYS A 53 5.83 0.05 17.35
CA CYS A 53 6.98 0.78 17.85
C CYS A 53 6.59 2.06 18.59
N ASP A 54 7.30 2.32 19.69
CA ASP A 54 7.40 3.64 20.30
C ASP A 54 8.55 4.40 19.60
N ILE A 55 8.25 5.56 19.03
CA ILE A 55 9.21 6.35 18.25
C ILE A 55 9.38 7.73 18.88
N SER A 56 10.61 8.21 18.95
CA SER A 56 10.90 9.63 19.18
C SER A 56 11.98 10.15 18.24
N THR A 57 11.83 11.39 17.77
CA THR A 57 12.88 12.06 17.00
C THR A 57 14.09 12.37 17.88
N LYS A 58 15.31 12.05 17.42
CA LYS A 58 16.55 12.36 18.16
C LYS A 58 16.85 13.85 18.24
N LYS A 59 16.39 14.59 17.24
CA LYS A 59 16.45 16.05 17.11
C LYS A 59 15.25 16.51 16.32
N GLU A 60 14.94 17.80 16.37
CA GLU A 60 13.92 18.36 15.51
C GLU A 60 14.35 18.24 14.04
N LEU A 61 13.59 17.45 13.28
CA LEU A 61 13.83 17.26 11.86
C LEU A 61 13.11 18.35 11.09
N TYR A 62 13.82 19.01 10.19
CA TYR A 62 13.23 19.97 9.25
C TYR A 62 12.15 19.31 8.39
N GLN A 63 12.40 18.05 7.98
CA GLN A 63 11.46 17.25 7.21
C GLN A 63 11.40 15.83 7.80
N PRO A 64 10.54 15.60 8.81
CA PRO A 64 10.25 14.24 9.28
C PRO A 64 9.65 13.44 8.13
N TYR A 65 10.02 12.16 8.03
CA TYR A 65 9.65 11.32 6.89
C TYR A 65 8.87 10.06 7.28
N LEU A 66 8.80 9.74 8.57
CA LEU A 66 7.85 8.73 9.05
C LEU A 66 6.44 9.32 9.05
N GLN A 67 5.58 8.72 8.22
CA GLN A 67 4.22 9.19 7.99
C GLN A 67 3.21 8.33 8.74
N LEU A 68 2.21 8.97 9.35
CA LEU A 68 1.04 8.31 9.91
C LEU A 68 -0.25 8.99 9.44
N HIS A 69 -1.32 8.21 9.44
CA HIS A 69 -2.67 8.71 9.21
C HIS A 69 -3.31 9.07 10.55
N VAL A 70 -3.83 10.28 10.65
CA VAL A 70 -4.55 10.78 11.81
C VAL A 70 -5.94 11.21 11.38
N ASP A 71 -6.95 10.76 12.13
CA ASP A 71 -8.31 11.20 11.91
C ASP A 71 -8.49 12.62 12.45
N THR A 72 -9.08 13.49 11.62
CA THR A 72 -9.33 14.89 11.98
C THR A 72 -10.79 15.20 11.72
N LYS A 73 -11.29 16.31 12.28
CA LYS A 73 -12.66 16.78 12.00
C LYS A 73 -12.95 16.95 10.50
N ASN A 74 -11.92 17.12 9.68
CA ASN A 74 -12.02 17.29 8.22
C ASN A 74 -11.55 16.04 7.45
N GLY A 75 -11.67 14.86 8.07
CA GLY A 75 -11.30 13.56 7.53
C GLY A 75 -9.87 13.14 7.83
N MET A 76 -9.48 11.99 7.28
CA MET A 76 -8.15 11.41 7.47
C MET A 76 -7.05 12.27 6.82
N ARG A 77 -6.00 12.56 7.58
CA ARG A 77 -4.83 13.34 7.12
C ARG A 77 -3.55 12.53 7.31
N THR A 78 -2.62 12.67 6.37
CA THR A 78 -1.27 12.15 6.53
C THR A 78 -0.41 13.23 7.16
N ILE A 79 0.28 12.90 8.25
CA ILE A 79 1.23 13.79 8.92
C ILE A 79 2.59 13.10 9.05
N SER A 80 3.65 13.90 9.11
CA SER A 80 5.00 13.46 9.48
C SER A 80 5.45 14.23 10.72
N PRO A 81 5.26 13.71 11.94
CA PRO A 81 5.47 14.47 13.16
C PRO A 81 6.94 14.48 13.59
N ASN A 82 7.30 15.53 14.32
CA ASN A 82 8.42 15.52 15.26
C ASN A 82 7.92 15.07 16.66
N GLY A 83 8.85 14.74 17.55
CA GLY A 83 8.53 14.37 18.93
C GLY A 83 8.28 12.87 19.08
N SER A 84 7.38 12.50 20.00
CA SER A 84 7.10 11.10 20.35
C SER A 84 5.74 10.65 19.84
N PHE A 85 5.68 9.46 19.24
CA PHE A 85 4.47 8.88 18.68
C PHE A 85 4.58 7.35 18.53
N ASN A 86 3.45 6.70 18.31
CA ASN A 86 3.35 5.26 18.06
C ASN A 86 3.02 4.99 16.60
N MET A 87 3.68 3.99 16.00
CA MET A 87 3.29 3.49 14.69
C MET A 87 3.77 2.06 14.47
N ILE A 88 3.17 1.40 13.48
CA ILE A 88 3.70 0.15 12.93
C ILE A 88 4.75 0.50 11.88
N LEU A 89 5.97 0.03 12.08
CA LEU A 89 7.06 0.15 11.11
C LEU A 89 7.29 -1.15 10.35
N ASN A 90 7.68 -1.00 9.09
CA ASN A 90 8.35 -2.06 8.34
C ASN A 90 9.83 -2.14 8.74
N SER A 91 10.40 -3.34 8.66
CA SER A 91 11.84 -3.57 8.86
C SER A 91 12.73 -2.60 8.06
N CYS A 92 12.40 -2.32 6.79
CA CYS A 92 13.16 -1.39 5.96
C CYS A 92 13.07 0.06 6.44
N GLU A 93 11.89 0.50 6.88
CA GLU A 93 11.68 1.84 7.45
C GLU A 93 12.43 1.98 8.77
N TYR A 94 12.40 0.94 9.61
CA TYR A 94 13.17 0.88 10.86
C TYR A 94 14.66 1.11 10.61
N TYR A 95 15.29 0.29 9.75
CA TYR A 95 16.73 0.41 9.50
C TYR A 95 17.11 1.76 8.86
N ASN A 96 16.26 2.31 7.98
CA ASN A 96 16.48 3.64 7.39
C ASN A 96 16.35 4.77 8.43
N SER A 97 15.55 4.57 9.48
CA SER A 97 15.20 5.59 10.47
C SER A 97 16.14 5.67 11.67
N LEU A 98 16.99 4.66 11.88
CA LEU A 98 17.89 4.58 13.04
C LEU A 98 18.83 5.77 13.20
N LYS A 99 19.14 6.51 12.12
CA LYS A 99 19.99 7.70 12.20
C LYS A 99 19.29 8.89 12.87
N ASP A 100 18.00 9.06 12.64
CA ASP A 100 17.25 10.28 12.99
C ASP A 100 16.21 10.04 14.11
N TYR A 101 15.87 8.78 14.38
CA TYR A 101 14.84 8.39 15.35
C TYR A 101 15.37 7.39 16.38
N ASN A 102 14.92 7.54 17.63
CA ASN A 102 14.99 6.49 18.65
C ASN A 102 13.74 5.64 18.50
N ILE A 103 13.92 4.32 18.37
CA ILE A 103 12.83 3.40 18.10
C ILE A 103 12.91 2.24 19.08
N LYS A 104 11.84 1.99 19.81
CA LYS A 104 11.66 0.82 20.67
C LYS A 104 10.59 -0.07 20.08
N ILE A 105 10.95 -1.33 19.81
CA ILE A 105 10.04 -2.32 19.24
C ILE A 105 9.34 -3.06 20.39
N ASN A 106 8.01 -3.11 20.35
CA ASN A 106 7.21 -3.74 21.39
C ASN A 106 6.93 -5.22 21.04
N HIS A 107 6.30 -5.43 19.89
CA HIS A 107 5.91 -6.74 19.38
C HIS A 107 5.58 -6.62 17.89
N GLY A 108 5.34 -7.74 17.22
CA GLY A 108 4.94 -7.69 15.83
C GLY A 108 4.90 -9.04 15.13
N TYR A 109 4.99 -8.99 13.81
CA TYR A 109 4.97 -10.14 12.93
C TYR A 109 6.19 -10.18 12.03
N PHE A 110 6.73 -11.36 11.79
CA PHE A 110 7.86 -11.56 10.89
C PHE A 110 7.63 -12.77 9.96
N PHE A 111 8.34 -12.72 8.84
CA PHE A 111 8.20 -13.61 7.68
C PHE A 111 9.59 -13.97 7.18
N ASP A 112 9.73 -15.09 6.48
CA ASP A 112 10.93 -15.28 5.66
C ASP A 112 10.94 -14.22 4.55
N SER A 113 12.12 -13.86 4.06
CA SER A 113 12.27 -12.84 3.01
C SER A 113 12.98 -13.40 1.79
N LYS A 114 12.36 -13.22 0.60
CA LYS A 114 12.92 -13.67 -0.68
C LYS A 114 12.70 -12.65 -1.77
N ASN A 115 13.59 -12.64 -2.76
CA ASN A 115 13.33 -11.90 -4.01
C ASN A 115 12.40 -12.77 -4.88
N ILE A 116 11.15 -12.34 -5.03
CA ILE A 116 10.09 -13.10 -5.72
C ILE A 116 9.60 -12.45 -7.01
N PHE A 117 10.06 -11.22 -7.31
CA PHE A 117 9.58 -10.47 -8.48
C PHE A 117 10.69 -10.19 -9.50
N ASN A 118 11.94 -10.57 -9.25
CA ASN A 118 13.04 -10.27 -10.17
C ASN A 118 12.76 -10.74 -11.60
N GLU A 119 12.47 -12.03 -11.77
CA GLU A 119 12.17 -12.61 -13.09
C GLU A 119 10.93 -11.97 -13.73
N PHE A 120 9.84 -11.82 -12.96
CA PHE A 120 8.62 -11.17 -13.43
C PHE A 120 8.86 -9.76 -13.98
N VAL A 121 9.61 -8.93 -13.24
CA VAL A 121 9.91 -7.56 -13.68
C VAL A 121 10.86 -7.58 -14.87
N ASP A 122 11.88 -8.45 -14.87
CA ASP A 122 12.83 -8.54 -15.97
C ASP A 122 12.16 -8.96 -17.27
N ASP A 123 11.31 -9.98 -17.25
CA ASP A 123 10.60 -10.47 -18.43
C ASP A 123 9.70 -9.38 -19.04
N LEU A 124 8.87 -8.74 -18.20
CA LEU A 124 7.96 -7.69 -18.67
C LEU A 124 8.67 -6.41 -19.08
N TYR A 125 9.74 -6.04 -18.40
CA TYR A 125 10.53 -4.87 -18.76
C TYR A 125 11.27 -5.10 -20.07
N ASN A 126 11.89 -6.26 -20.26
CA ASN A 126 12.56 -6.63 -21.50
C ASN A 126 11.56 -6.73 -22.66
N LEU A 127 10.37 -7.30 -22.43
CA LEU A 127 9.29 -7.30 -23.42
C LEU A 127 8.88 -5.88 -23.79
N ARG A 128 8.67 -5.01 -22.79
CA ARG A 128 8.31 -3.60 -22.99
C ARG A 128 9.32 -2.87 -23.88
N LEU A 129 10.62 -3.13 -23.72
CA LEU A 129 11.67 -2.50 -24.52
C LEU A 129 11.67 -2.90 -26.00
N LYS A 130 11.04 -4.03 -26.37
CA LYS A 130 10.91 -4.46 -27.76
C LYS A 130 9.90 -3.63 -28.56
N TYR A 131 9.06 -2.84 -27.89
CA TYR A 131 7.98 -2.08 -28.50
C TYR A 131 8.16 -0.57 -28.29
N LEU A 132 7.79 0.21 -29.31
CA LEU A 132 7.77 1.66 -29.24
C LEU A 132 6.81 2.14 -28.15
N LYS A 133 7.03 3.34 -27.61
CA LYS A 133 6.16 3.92 -26.55
C LYS A 133 4.70 4.09 -27.00
N THR A 134 4.46 4.26 -28.29
CA THR A 134 3.13 4.39 -28.90
C THR A 134 2.42 3.05 -29.08
N ASP A 135 3.15 1.94 -28.95
CA ASP A 135 2.59 0.61 -29.12
C ASP A 135 1.78 0.19 -27.87
N PRO A 136 0.55 -0.33 -28.04
CA PRO A 136 -0.26 -0.83 -26.93
C PRO A 136 0.45 -1.85 -26.05
N MET A 137 1.35 -2.67 -26.61
CA MET A 137 2.09 -3.66 -25.84
C MET A 137 3.04 -3.01 -24.81
N ASN A 138 3.64 -1.87 -25.15
CA ASN A 138 4.47 -1.13 -24.19
C ASN A 138 3.63 -0.66 -22.99
N MET A 139 2.44 -0.13 -23.26
CA MET A 139 1.49 0.30 -22.25
C MET A 139 1.00 -0.87 -21.39
N THR A 140 0.62 -1.98 -22.01
CA THR A 140 0.18 -3.20 -21.32
C THR A 140 1.25 -3.72 -20.37
N CYS A 141 2.50 -3.85 -20.81
CA CYS A 141 3.60 -4.28 -19.95
C CYS A 141 3.80 -3.32 -18.77
N LYS A 142 3.76 -2.00 -19.02
CA LYS A 142 3.87 -0.98 -17.96
C LYS A 142 2.76 -1.11 -16.93
N LEU A 143 1.51 -1.28 -17.38
CA LEU A 143 0.35 -1.42 -16.50
C LEU A 143 0.44 -2.69 -15.66
N ILE A 144 0.75 -3.84 -16.27
CA ILE A 144 0.87 -5.11 -15.53
C ILE A 144 1.93 -5.00 -14.42
N MET A 145 3.11 -4.46 -14.73
CA MET A 145 4.17 -4.27 -13.72
C MET A 145 3.75 -3.33 -12.60
N ASN A 146 3.10 -2.20 -12.92
CA ASN A 146 2.67 -1.22 -11.92
C ASN A 146 1.46 -1.67 -11.10
N SER A 147 0.57 -2.49 -11.66
CA SER A 147 -0.67 -2.91 -11.00
C SER A 147 -0.51 -4.15 -10.13
N LEU A 148 0.54 -4.96 -10.34
CA LEU A 148 0.71 -6.22 -9.62
C LEU A 148 0.72 -6.04 -8.09
N TYR A 149 1.45 -5.04 -7.57
CA TYR A 149 1.51 -4.85 -6.12
C TYR A 149 0.15 -4.47 -5.52
N GLY A 150 -0.67 -3.72 -6.27
CA GLY A 150 -2.03 -3.36 -5.87
C GLY A 150 -2.95 -4.57 -5.75
N ARG A 151 -2.73 -5.62 -6.56
CA ARG A 151 -3.45 -6.88 -6.46
C ARG A 151 -3.26 -7.54 -5.09
N PHE A 152 -2.08 -7.44 -4.49
CA PHE A 152 -1.80 -8.00 -3.16
C PHE A 152 -2.50 -7.25 -2.01
N ALA A 153 -2.99 -6.03 -2.24
CA ALA A 153 -3.73 -5.20 -1.28
C ALA A 153 -5.25 -5.16 -1.54
N MET A 154 -5.78 -6.01 -2.42
CA MET A 154 -7.22 -6.04 -2.67
C MET A 154 -7.98 -6.44 -1.40
N LYS A 155 -9.02 -5.67 -1.09
CA LYS A 155 -9.93 -6.02 0.01
C LYS A 155 -10.74 -7.25 -0.40
N PRO A 156 -10.95 -8.24 0.49
CA PRO A 156 -11.78 -9.40 0.21
C PRO A 156 -13.27 -9.11 0.33
N ILE A 157 -13.69 -7.95 -0.15
CA ILE A 157 -15.07 -7.46 -0.06
C ILE A 157 -15.62 -7.46 -1.48
N TYR A 158 -16.70 -8.21 -1.71
CA TYR A 158 -17.45 -8.13 -2.95
C TYR A 158 -18.46 -7.00 -2.88
N THR A 159 -18.51 -6.26 -3.97
CA THR A 159 -19.54 -5.27 -4.21
C THR A 159 -20.44 -5.78 -5.31
N ASP A 160 -21.71 -5.98 -5.01
CA ASP A 160 -22.71 -6.29 -6.03
C ASP A 160 -23.22 -4.98 -6.64
N GLN A 161 -23.35 -4.98 -7.96
CA GLN A 161 -23.84 -3.85 -8.74
C GLN A 161 -25.11 -4.27 -9.47
N VAL A 162 -26.23 -3.64 -9.12
CA VAL A 162 -27.55 -4.05 -9.57
C VAL A 162 -28.40 -2.87 -10.02
N PHE A 163 -29.22 -3.10 -11.04
CA PHE A 163 -30.32 -2.21 -11.40
C PHE A 163 -31.57 -2.65 -10.64
N VAL A 164 -32.13 -1.76 -9.84
CA VAL A 164 -33.25 -2.06 -8.93
C VAL A 164 -34.25 -0.94 -8.92
N ASN A 165 -35.52 -1.26 -8.69
CA ASN A 165 -36.52 -0.23 -8.42
C ASN A 165 -36.40 0.32 -6.98
N LYS A 166 -37.07 1.44 -6.71
CA LYS A 166 -37.07 2.09 -5.39
C LYS A 166 -37.38 1.16 -4.21
N ASN A 167 -38.36 0.26 -4.37
CA ASN A 167 -38.76 -0.64 -3.29
C ASN A 167 -37.66 -1.66 -2.98
N ILE A 168 -37.00 -2.19 -4.01
CA ILE A 168 -35.88 -3.13 -3.84
C ILE A 168 -34.65 -2.38 -3.29
N PHE A 169 -34.37 -1.16 -3.76
CA PHE A 169 -33.30 -0.33 -3.24
C PHE A 169 -33.43 -0.09 -1.73
N LEU A 170 -34.62 0.28 -1.25
CA LEU A 170 -34.86 0.48 0.19
C LEU A 170 -34.61 -0.80 0.99
N LYS A 171 -35.08 -1.95 0.48
CA LYS A 171 -34.79 -3.26 1.11
C LYS A 171 -33.31 -3.59 1.12
N LEU A 172 -32.55 -3.25 0.07
CA LEU A 172 -31.11 -3.44 0.06
C LEU A 172 -30.43 -2.55 1.10
N ALA A 173 -30.84 -1.28 1.21
CA ALA A 173 -30.28 -0.33 2.17
C ALA A 173 -30.57 -0.69 3.64
N GLU A 174 -31.64 -1.44 3.90
CA GLU A 174 -31.95 -1.98 5.23
C GLU A 174 -31.06 -3.18 5.61
N ASN A 175 -30.64 -3.98 4.64
CA ASN A 175 -29.96 -5.26 4.87
C ASN A 175 -28.44 -5.23 4.58
N TYR A 176 -27.99 -4.30 3.75
CA TYR A 176 -26.62 -4.22 3.26
C TYR A 176 -26.08 -2.79 3.36
N GLU A 177 -24.76 -2.68 3.49
CA GLU A 177 -24.07 -1.39 3.40
C GLU A 177 -24.04 -0.93 1.93
N ILE A 178 -24.79 0.13 1.63
CA ILE A 178 -24.75 0.78 0.31
C ILE A 178 -23.47 1.59 0.20
N ILE A 179 -22.64 1.25 -0.79
CA ILE A 179 -21.40 1.99 -1.07
C ILE A 179 -21.72 3.24 -1.90
N ASP A 180 -22.53 3.08 -2.94
CA ASP A 180 -22.86 4.14 -3.88
C ASP A 180 -24.18 3.84 -4.61
N PHE A 181 -24.85 4.87 -5.12
CA PHE A 181 -26.01 4.70 -5.98
C PHE A 181 -26.20 5.87 -6.95
N ILE A 182 -26.78 5.56 -8.11
CA ILE A 182 -27.18 6.52 -9.13
C ILE A 182 -28.69 6.42 -9.31
N ASP A 183 -29.40 7.52 -9.11
CA ASP A 183 -30.82 7.64 -9.46
C ASP A 183 -30.95 7.79 -10.98
N LEU A 184 -31.56 6.80 -11.62
CA LEU A 184 -31.74 6.74 -13.07
C LEU A 184 -33.05 7.40 -13.53
N LYS A 185 -33.84 7.94 -12.59
CA LYS A 185 -35.23 8.41 -12.76
C LYS A 185 -36.22 7.25 -12.94
N ASP A 186 -37.50 7.58 -13.05
CA ASP A 186 -38.60 6.62 -13.23
C ASP A 186 -38.63 5.48 -12.20
N ASN A 187 -38.22 5.79 -10.95
CA ASN A 187 -38.18 4.86 -9.83
C ASN A 187 -37.12 3.74 -9.97
N GLU A 188 -36.12 3.92 -10.84
CA GLU A 188 -35.00 3.00 -11.04
C GLU A 188 -33.68 3.55 -10.48
N PHE A 189 -32.88 2.65 -9.92
CA PHE A 189 -31.60 2.95 -9.29
C PHE A 189 -30.55 1.97 -9.78
N PHE A 190 -29.36 2.47 -10.08
CA PHE A 190 -28.16 1.64 -10.13
C PHE A 190 -27.49 1.71 -8.76
N CYS A 191 -27.39 0.58 -8.08
CA CYS A 191 -26.93 0.52 -6.69
C CYS A 191 -25.72 -0.41 -6.57
N SER A 192 -24.75 0.03 -5.78
CA SER A 192 -23.55 -0.73 -5.43
C SER A 192 -23.55 -0.97 -3.92
N PHE A 193 -23.55 -2.22 -3.47
CA PHE A 193 -23.62 -2.56 -2.04
C PHE A 193 -22.67 -3.71 -1.68
N ILE A 194 -22.24 -3.75 -0.41
CA ILE A 194 -21.40 -4.83 0.11
C ILE A 194 -22.27 -6.04 0.39
N ASN A 195 -21.94 -7.16 -0.25
CA ASN A 195 -22.57 -8.44 0.02
C ASN A 195 -21.65 -9.30 0.90
N PRO A 196 -21.88 -9.37 2.23
CA PRO A 196 -21.03 -10.12 3.15
C PRO A 196 -21.10 -11.63 2.94
N ASP A 197 -22.15 -12.14 2.29
CA ASP A 197 -22.31 -13.58 2.02
C ASP A 197 -21.38 -14.08 0.91
N ASN A 198 -20.82 -13.16 0.12
CA ASN A 198 -19.94 -13.43 -1.01
C ASN A 198 -18.48 -13.10 -0.66
N LEU A 199 -17.91 -13.80 0.33
CA LEU A 199 -16.48 -13.72 0.62
C LEU A 199 -15.67 -14.51 -0.41
N ASP A 200 -14.74 -13.85 -1.09
CA ASP A 200 -13.81 -14.52 -1.99
C ASP A 200 -12.77 -15.31 -1.20
N LYS A 201 -13.02 -16.61 -1.06
CA LYS A 201 -12.13 -17.55 -0.37
C LYS A 201 -10.86 -17.88 -1.17
N GLU A 202 -10.75 -17.44 -2.43
CA GLU A 202 -9.63 -17.76 -3.32
C GLU A 202 -8.72 -16.56 -3.62
N LEU A 203 -8.97 -15.40 -3.01
CA LEU A 203 -8.13 -14.22 -3.20
C LEU A 203 -6.67 -14.49 -2.87
N LYS A 204 -5.84 -14.51 -3.92
CA LYS A 204 -4.38 -14.59 -3.84
C LYS A 204 -3.79 -13.22 -3.45
N ILE A 205 -4.12 -12.77 -2.24
CA ILE A 205 -3.67 -11.50 -1.67
C ILE A 205 -2.55 -11.70 -0.65
N SER A 206 -1.74 -10.66 -0.43
CA SER A 206 -0.72 -10.64 0.60
C SER A 206 -0.46 -9.20 1.02
N ILE A 207 -1.16 -8.77 2.07
CA ILE A 207 -1.03 -7.41 2.61
C ILE A 207 0.43 -7.12 2.98
N GLY A 208 1.17 -8.13 3.45
CA GLY A 208 2.59 -8.00 3.75
C GLY A 208 3.43 -7.60 2.53
N ILE A 209 3.20 -8.23 1.37
CA ILE A 209 3.90 -7.89 0.14
C ILE A 209 3.56 -6.47 -0.31
N ALA A 210 2.27 -6.12 -0.35
CA ALA A 210 1.84 -4.80 -0.81
C ALA A 210 2.40 -3.69 0.10
N SER A 211 2.33 -3.87 1.41
CA SER A 211 2.91 -2.96 2.39
C SER A 211 4.42 -2.80 2.17
N ALA A 212 5.14 -3.91 2.00
CA ALA A 212 6.58 -3.90 1.75
C ALA A 212 6.97 -3.15 0.46
N VAL A 213 6.25 -3.34 -0.65
CA VAL A 213 6.49 -2.60 -1.90
C VAL A 213 6.40 -1.09 -1.64
N THR A 214 5.36 -0.63 -0.95
CA THR A 214 5.20 0.81 -0.65
C THR A 214 6.24 1.32 0.33
N ALA A 215 6.63 0.53 1.33
CA ALA A 215 7.62 0.91 2.33
C ALA A 215 9.03 1.05 1.73
N TYR A 216 9.47 0.07 0.94
CA TYR A 216 10.74 0.17 0.21
C TYR A 216 10.73 1.35 -0.78
N SER A 217 9.59 1.62 -1.42
CA SER A 217 9.46 2.75 -2.35
C SER A 217 9.60 4.10 -1.62
N ARG A 218 8.98 4.25 -0.44
CA ARG A 218 9.12 5.45 0.40
C ARG A 218 10.55 5.62 0.91
N VAL A 219 11.25 4.54 1.24
CA VAL A 219 12.66 4.60 1.69
C VAL A 219 13.60 4.96 0.54
N TYR A 220 13.26 4.58 -0.70
CA TYR A 220 14.06 4.88 -1.88
C TYR A 220 13.91 6.32 -2.38
N MET A 221 12.72 6.90 -2.17
CA MET A 221 12.42 8.31 -2.48
C MET A 221 13.04 9.25 -1.45
#